data_AF-A0A182E4Z0-F1
#
_entry.id   AF-A0A182E4Z0-F1
#
_cell.length_a   1.000
_cell.length_b   1.000
_cell.length_c   1.000
_cell.angle_alpha   90.00
_cell.angle_beta   90.00
_cell.angle_gamma   90.00
#
_symmetry.space_group_name_H-M   'P 1'
#
loop_
_entity.id
_entity.type
_entity.pdbx_description
1 polymer ?
#
loop_
_entity_poly.entity_id
_entity_poly.type
_entity_poly.pdbx_seq_one_letter_code
_entity_poly.pdbx_strand_id
1 'polypeptide(L)'
;METVLETQRRLHEERDRLIDSMTKEYLHERKSHKEKINGDHRVRRLVDNFGFMILDLNEILKEISQLTRHLILQVLSEVSALSIRHHEITKKLRLIYEDNDKSRKSELRAIAGPNEFAEFYARLKSLKDAHRRNPDEIAIPLSLEFQKMNEAIENIELAEKDMIEFTDEEGYGRFLDLHILYDKYINIKGVKRMDYLAFLSNFDCFADIPMSSKKTGSYREYLSTLKEYFITFLARTRPLLSVNEEFEKVDAEFDKKWEEGTIPGWSRDQHGALAHSGAYLDLSSFETATDLEALGLDRLKSALVALGLKCGGTLKERAERLFATKGHKLSEIEKAALAKRHDTDQKEQFKLRQTARLEAHIQRQDIFF
;
A
#
# COMPACT_ATOMS: atom_id res chain seq x y z
N MET A 1 -7.39 -11.71 -38.55
CA MET A 1 -6.49 -10.68 -39.10
C MET A 1 -7.07 -9.34 -38.70
N GLU A 2 -6.41 -8.60 -37.82
CA GLU A 2 -6.94 -7.31 -37.34
C GLU A 2 -6.53 -6.21 -38.30
N THR A 3 -7.46 -5.71 -39.10
CA THR A 3 -7.21 -4.53 -39.94
C THR A 3 -7.33 -3.26 -39.12
N VAL A 4 -6.76 -2.15 -39.58
CA VAL A 4 -6.78 -0.87 -38.84
C VAL A 4 -8.21 -0.35 -38.72
N LEU A 5 -9.04 -0.56 -39.76
CA LEU A 5 -10.47 -0.21 -39.74
C LEU A 5 -11.29 -1.13 -38.82
N GLU A 6 -11.02 -2.44 -38.79
CA GLU A 6 -11.73 -3.36 -37.89
C GLU A 6 -11.37 -3.09 -36.43
N THR A 7 -10.10 -2.78 -36.16
CA THR A 7 -9.65 -2.34 -34.84
C THR A 7 -10.33 -1.03 -34.43
N GLN A 8 -10.47 -0.05 -35.34
CA GLN A 8 -11.24 1.17 -35.06
C GLN A 8 -12.70 0.86 -34.74
N ARG A 9 -13.36 0.04 -35.55
CA ARG A 9 -14.76 -0.36 -35.35
C ARG A 9 -14.95 -1.00 -33.98
N ARG A 10 -14.12 -1.98 -33.65
CA ARG A 10 -14.15 -2.69 -32.36
C ARG A 10 -13.94 -1.74 -31.18
N LEU A 11 -12.96 -0.84 -31.27
CA LEU A 11 -12.68 0.13 -30.20
C LEU A 11 -13.85 1.12 -30.00
N HIS A 12 -14.49 1.60 -31.07
CA HIS A 12 -15.70 2.44 -30.93
C HIS A 12 -16.87 1.66 -30.32
N GLU A 13 -17.10 0.43 -30.78
CA GLU A 13 -18.14 -0.43 -30.21
C GLU A 13 -17.90 -0.69 -28.72
N GLU A 14 -16.66 -0.97 -28.31
CA GLU A 14 -16.29 -1.16 -26.92
C GLU A 14 -16.52 0.11 -26.10
N ARG A 15 -16.12 1.27 -26.63
CA ARG A 15 -16.32 2.57 -25.97
C ARG A 15 -17.80 2.85 -25.72
N ASP A 16 -18.65 2.66 -26.73
CA ASP A 16 -20.08 2.95 -26.62
C ASP A 16 -20.78 1.97 -25.67
N ARG A 17 -20.40 0.68 -25.69
CA ARG A 17 -20.92 -0.32 -24.75
C ARG A 17 -20.49 -0.08 -23.31
N LEU A 18 -19.28 0.45 -23.09
CA LEU A 18 -18.83 0.87 -21.76
C LEU A 18 -19.69 2.01 -21.24
N ILE A 19 -19.96 3.04 -22.05
CA ILE A 19 -20.83 4.17 -21.65
C ILE A 19 -22.24 3.68 -21.32
N ASP A 20 -22.82 2.79 -22.13
CA ASP A 20 -24.14 2.21 -21.88
C ASP A 20 -24.18 1.43 -20.56
N SER A 21 -23.18 0.56 -20.33
CA SER A 21 -23.10 -0.25 -19.11
C SER A 21 -22.85 0.62 -17.86
N MET A 22 -22.03 1.68 -17.97
CA MET A 22 -21.84 2.69 -16.92
C MET A 22 -23.16 3.37 -16.57
N THR A 23 -23.90 3.80 -17.59
CA THR A 23 -25.17 4.50 -17.42
C THR A 23 -26.19 3.59 -16.76
N LYS A 24 -26.24 2.31 -17.14
CA LYS A 24 -27.12 1.30 -16.54
C LYS A 24 -26.79 1.02 -15.07
N GLU A 25 -25.53 0.81 -14.71
CA GLU A 25 -25.13 0.62 -13.31
C GLU A 25 -25.47 1.86 -12.46
N TYR A 26 -25.33 3.07 -13.02
CA TYR A 26 -25.65 4.32 -12.32
C TYR A 26 -27.15 4.57 -12.15
N LEU A 27 -27.95 4.23 -13.16
CA LEU A 27 -29.41 4.34 -13.10
C LEU A 27 -30.05 3.22 -12.29
N HIS A 28 -29.32 2.14 -11.99
CA HIS A 28 -29.84 1.03 -11.22
C HIS A 28 -30.03 1.43 -9.75
N GLU A 29 -31.28 1.39 -9.30
CA GLU A 29 -31.65 1.70 -7.92
C GLU A 29 -31.20 0.56 -6.98
N ARG A 30 -30.25 0.86 -6.09
CA ARG A 30 -29.76 -0.09 -5.08
C ARG A 30 -30.64 -0.02 -3.84
N LYS A 31 -31.41 -1.08 -3.57
CA LYS A 31 -32.45 -1.11 -2.54
C LYS A 31 -31.96 -1.63 -1.20
N SER A 32 -30.90 -2.46 -1.20
CA SER A 32 -30.32 -3.03 0.03
C SER A 32 -28.87 -2.62 0.25
N HIS A 33 -28.42 -2.66 1.51
CA HIS A 33 -27.00 -2.44 1.86
C HIS A 33 -26.08 -3.46 1.15
N LYS A 34 -26.54 -4.70 1.04
CA LYS A 34 -25.89 -5.80 0.32
C LYS A 34 -25.71 -5.46 -1.16
N GLU A 35 -26.77 -4.99 -1.82
CA GLU A 35 -26.71 -4.54 -3.22
C GLU A 35 -25.76 -3.36 -3.41
N LYS A 36 -25.71 -2.43 -2.45
CA LYS A 36 -24.77 -1.30 -2.48
C LYS A 36 -23.33 -1.78 -2.51
N ILE A 37 -22.93 -2.62 -1.55
CA ILE A 37 -21.57 -3.16 -1.46
C ILE A 37 -21.22 -3.97 -2.72
N ASN A 38 -22.14 -4.82 -3.19
CA ASN A 38 -21.89 -5.63 -4.38
C ASN A 38 -21.72 -4.78 -5.64
N GLY A 39 -22.51 -3.72 -5.79
CA GLY A 39 -22.33 -2.75 -6.86
C GLY A 39 -20.96 -2.07 -6.78
N ASP A 40 -20.52 -1.65 -5.59
CA ASP A 40 -19.20 -1.03 -5.41
C ASP A 40 -18.05 -2.00 -5.77
N HIS A 41 -18.19 -3.29 -5.49
CA HIS A 41 -17.21 -4.31 -5.88
C HIS A 41 -17.23 -4.63 -7.37
N ARG A 42 -18.40 -4.62 -8.03
CA ARG A 42 -18.47 -4.71 -9.49
C ARG A 42 -17.73 -3.54 -10.13
N VAL A 43 -17.95 -2.33 -9.62
CA VAL A 43 -17.19 -1.14 -10.05
C VAL A 43 -15.70 -1.35 -9.79
N ARG A 44 -15.28 -1.80 -8.60
CA ARG A 44 -13.87 -2.00 -8.28
C ARG A 44 -13.16 -3.02 -9.19
N ARG A 45 -13.77 -4.17 -9.48
CA ARG A 45 -13.21 -5.18 -10.40
C ARG A 45 -12.96 -4.62 -11.79
N LEU A 46 -13.81 -3.70 -12.22
CA LEU A 46 -13.62 -2.99 -13.47
C LEU A 46 -12.47 -1.95 -13.39
N VAL A 47 -12.13 -1.42 -12.20
CA VAL A 47 -10.96 -0.52 -11.98
C VAL A 47 -9.65 -1.31 -12.04
N ASP A 48 -9.55 -2.39 -11.28
CA ASP A 48 -8.27 -3.07 -11.02
C ASP A 48 -7.69 -3.74 -12.27
N ASN A 49 -8.54 -4.16 -13.22
CA ASN A 49 -8.11 -4.72 -14.49
C ASN A 49 -7.33 -3.72 -15.38
N PHE A 50 -7.28 -2.43 -15.04
CA PHE A 50 -6.65 -1.38 -15.85
C PHE A 50 -5.70 -0.45 -15.07
N GLY A 51 -5.22 -0.88 -13.90
CA GLY A 51 -4.44 -0.07 -12.94
C GLY A 51 -3.10 0.52 -13.44
N PHE A 52 -2.66 0.25 -14.66
CA PHE A 52 -1.38 0.78 -15.18
C PHE A 52 -1.40 2.27 -15.59
N MET A 53 -2.56 2.92 -15.68
CA MET A 53 -2.66 4.33 -16.12
C MET A 53 -3.05 5.35 -15.04
N ILE A 54 -3.44 4.91 -13.84
CA ILE A 54 -3.80 5.82 -12.73
C ILE A 54 -2.59 6.67 -12.28
N LEU A 55 -1.37 6.18 -12.51
CA LEU A 55 -0.14 6.92 -12.26
C LEU A 55 0.02 8.14 -13.21
N ASP A 56 -0.36 8.02 -14.47
CA ASP A 56 -0.26 9.11 -15.47
C ASP A 56 -1.28 10.24 -15.19
N LEU A 57 -2.50 9.89 -14.76
CA LEU A 57 -3.54 10.88 -14.39
C LEU A 57 -3.21 11.65 -13.12
N ASN A 58 -2.57 10.99 -12.15
CA ASN A 58 -2.11 11.62 -10.92
C ASN A 58 -0.99 12.65 -11.14
N GLU A 59 -0.18 12.48 -12.19
CA GLU A 59 0.84 13.45 -12.56
C GLU A 59 0.25 14.71 -13.22
N ILE A 60 -0.83 14.54 -14.00
CA ILE A 60 -1.58 15.64 -14.65
C ILE A 60 -2.41 16.44 -13.64
N LEU A 61 -2.94 15.81 -12.59
CA LEU A 61 -3.81 16.44 -11.58
C LEU A 61 -3.07 17.17 -10.45
N LYS A 62 -1.72 17.23 -10.48
CA LYS A 62 -0.90 17.94 -9.46
C LYS A 62 -1.12 19.45 -9.41
N GLU A 63 -1.76 20.06 -10.41
CA GLU A 63 -1.96 21.52 -10.50
C GLU A 63 -3.28 22.04 -9.90
N ILE A 64 -4.17 21.17 -9.40
CA ILE A 64 -5.49 21.56 -8.90
C ILE A 64 -5.53 21.55 -7.36
N SER A 65 -6.21 22.54 -6.75
CA SER A 65 -6.28 22.72 -5.29
C SER A 65 -6.69 21.44 -4.53
N GLN A 66 -6.15 21.22 -3.33
CA GLN A 66 -6.34 20.01 -2.53
C GLN A 66 -7.81 19.66 -2.25
N LEU A 67 -8.69 20.66 -2.13
CA LEU A 67 -10.13 20.47 -1.88
C LEU A 67 -10.89 20.00 -3.13
N THR A 68 -10.57 20.57 -4.30
CA THR A 68 -11.12 20.07 -5.57
C THR A 68 -10.54 18.71 -5.91
N ARG A 69 -9.26 18.44 -5.60
CA ARG A 69 -8.64 17.12 -5.79
C ARG A 69 -9.32 16.03 -4.98
N HIS A 70 -9.69 16.25 -3.71
CA HIS A 70 -10.39 15.25 -2.90
C HIS A 70 -11.81 14.99 -3.41
N LEU A 71 -12.58 16.05 -3.72
CA LEU A 71 -13.92 15.91 -4.26
C LEU A 71 -13.92 15.25 -5.65
N ILE A 72 -12.95 15.62 -6.50
CA ILE A 72 -12.74 15.02 -7.82
C ILE A 72 -12.23 13.59 -7.70
N LEU A 73 -11.33 13.25 -6.77
CA LEU A 73 -10.87 11.86 -6.56
C LEU A 73 -11.94 10.98 -5.93
N GLN A 74 -12.84 11.52 -5.10
CA GLN A 74 -13.97 10.77 -4.53
C GLN A 74 -15.03 10.51 -5.61
N VAL A 75 -15.33 11.51 -6.44
CA VAL A 75 -16.22 11.34 -7.60
C VAL A 75 -15.54 10.48 -8.68
N LEU A 76 -14.23 10.61 -8.90
CA LEU A 76 -13.47 9.82 -9.87
C LEU A 76 -13.19 8.41 -9.39
N SER A 77 -13.00 8.12 -8.09
CA SER A 77 -12.82 6.75 -7.58
C SER A 77 -14.12 5.95 -7.69
N GLU A 78 -15.27 6.62 -7.54
CA GLU A 78 -16.60 6.08 -7.81
C GLU A 78 -16.88 5.90 -9.33
N VAL A 79 -16.21 6.68 -10.18
CA VAL A 79 -16.38 6.67 -11.66
C VAL A 79 -15.26 5.91 -12.40
N SER A 80 -14.20 5.46 -11.70
CA SER A 80 -12.86 5.29 -12.28
C SER A 80 -12.74 4.10 -13.24
N ALA A 81 -13.47 3.02 -13.02
CA ALA A 81 -13.22 1.76 -13.70
C ALA A 81 -13.46 1.76 -15.21
N LEU A 82 -14.73 1.91 -15.55
CA LEU A 82 -15.22 1.95 -16.91
C LEU A 82 -14.74 3.24 -17.58
N SER A 83 -14.56 4.33 -16.81
CA SER A 83 -13.97 5.58 -17.27
C SER A 83 -12.49 5.44 -17.65
N ILE A 84 -11.70 4.62 -16.95
CA ILE A 84 -10.29 4.33 -17.28
C ILE A 84 -10.21 3.44 -18.53
N ARG A 85 -11.01 2.36 -18.61
CA ARG A 85 -11.07 1.54 -19.84
C ARG A 85 -11.54 2.38 -21.04
N HIS A 86 -12.56 3.22 -20.83
CA HIS A 86 -13.02 4.20 -21.80
C HIS A 86 -11.90 5.19 -22.19
N HIS A 87 -11.10 5.68 -21.24
CA HIS A 87 -9.98 6.58 -21.50
C HIS A 87 -8.87 5.89 -22.31
N GLU A 88 -8.50 4.65 -21.99
CA GLU A 88 -7.54 3.85 -22.78
C GLU A 88 -8.02 3.65 -24.21
N ILE A 89 -9.27 3.21 -24.37
CA ILE A 89 -9.87 3.00 -25.69
C ILE A 89 -9.88 4.31 -26.48
N THR A 90 -10.21 5.41 -25.82
CA THR A 90 -10.19 6.75 -26.40
C THR A 90 -8.77 7.17 -26.82
N LYS A 91 -7.75 6.86 -26.00
CA LYS A 91 -6.34 7.11 -26.31
C LYS A 91 -5.88 6.28 -27.50
N LYS A 92 -6.20 4.98 -27.53
CA LYS A 92 -5.90 4.09 -28.66
C LYS A 92 -6.58 4.54 -29.95
N LEU A 93 -7.88 4.91 -29.88
CA LEU A 93 -8.60 5.49 -31.01
C LEU A 93 -7.91 6.75 -31.52
N ARG A 94 -7.54 7.67 -30.60
CA ARG A 94 -6.85 8.91 -30.95
C ARG A 94 -5.56 8.63 -31.72
N LEU A 95 -4.72 7.72 -31.23
CA LEU A 95 -3.46 7.33 -31.91
C LEU A 95 -3.71 6.78 -33.32
N ILE A 96 -4.77 5.98 -33.52
CA ILE A 96 -5.13 5.47 -34.84
C ILE A 96 -5.63 6.60 -35.77
N TYR A 97 -6.33 7.60 -35.23
CA TYR A 97 -6.77 8.76 -36.01
C TYR A 97 -5.64 9.76 -36.32
N GLU A 98 -4.66 9.90 -35.42
CA GLU A 98 -3.43 10.67 -35.64
C GLU A 98 -2.63 10.09 -36.82
N ASP A 99 -2.69 8.76 -37.02
CA ASP A 99 -2.19 8.07 -38.22
C ASP A 99 -0.71 8.39 -38.51
N ASN A 100 0.12 8.40 -37.46
CA ASN A 100 1.54 8.74 -37.54
C ASN A 100 2.32 7.80 -38.47
N ASP A 101 1.94 6.52 -38.52
CA ASP A 101 2.52 5.50 -39.39
C ASP A 101 1.88 5.43 -40.79
N LYS A 102 0.85 6.25 -41.05
CA LYS A 102 0.05 6.30 -42.28
C LYS A 102 -0.65 4.98 -42.63
N SER A 103 -0.74 4.04 -41.69
CA SER A 103 -1.35 2.72 -41.90
C SER A 103 -2.83 2.82 -42.23
N ARG A 104 -3.56 3.73 -41.57
CA ARG A 104 -4.99 3.98 -41.81
C ARG A 104 -5.23 4.57 -43.20
N LYS A 105 -4.44 5.58 -43.59
CA LYS A 105 -4.51 6.16 -44.95
C LYS A 105 -4.16 5.14 -46.03
N SER A 106 -3.16 4.29 -45.79
CA SER A 106 -2.76 3.23 -46.71
C SER A 106 -3.89 2.22 -46.90
N GLU A 107 -4.51 1.76 -45.81
CA GLU A 107 -5.61 0.80 -45.88
C GLU A 107 -6.83 1.39 -46.61
N LEU A 108 -7.20 2.65 -46.32
CA LEU A 108 -8.29 3.34 -46.99
C LEU A 108 -8.05 3.46 -48.50
N ARG A 109 -6.81 3.74 -48.93
CA ARG A 109 -6.45 3.79 -50.36
C ARG A 109 -6.47 2.42 -51.02
N ALA A 110 -6.11 1.35 -50.30
CA ALA A 110 -6.20 0.00 -50.83
C ALA A 110 -7.66 -0.42 -51.06
N ILE A 111 -8.57 0.03 -50.20
CA ILE A 111 -10.00 -0.25 -50.30
C ILE A 111 -10.67 0.60 -51.39
N ALA A 112 -10.36 1.90 -51.46
CA ALA A 112 -10.96 2.86 -52.40
C ALA A 112 -10.11 3.11 -53.66
N GLY A 113 -9.23 2.17 -54.02
CA GLY A 113 -8.31 2.26 -55.14
C GLY A 113 -8.85 1.65 -56.42
N PRO A 114 -8.15 1.70 -57.57
CA PRO A 114 -8.65 1.14 -58.83
C PRO A 114 -8.91 -0.38 -58.83
N ASN A 115 -8.31 -1.11 -57.88
CA ASN A 115 -8.33 -2.58 -57.80
C ASN A 115 -9.12 -3.11 -56.57
N GLU A 116 -10.20 -2.44 -56.18
CA GLU A 116 -11.00 -2.74 -54.96
C GLU A 116 -11.40 -4.22 -54.86
N PHE A 117 -11.86 -4.80 -55.97
CA PHE A 117 -12.31 -6.20 -56.00
C PHE A 117 -11.17 -7.18 -55.73
N ALA A 118 -9.98 -6.95 -56.29
CA ALA A 118 -8.84 -7.83 -56.09
C ALA A 118 -8.37 -7.80 -54.61
N GLU A 119 -8.34 -6.62 -54.01
CA GLU A 119 -8.03 -6.44 -52.59
C GLU A 119 -9.08 -7.12 -51.69
N PHE A 120 -10.37 -6.95 -52.01
CA PHE A 120 -11.46 -7.60 -51.28
C PHE A 120 -11.32 -9.13 -51.30
N TYR A 121 -11.11 -9.73 -52.46
CA TYR A 121 -10.96 -11.19 -52.58
C TYR A 121 -9.68 -11.71 -51.89
N ALA A 122 -8.60 -10.94 -51.89
CA ALA A 122 -7.38 -11.29 -51.16
C ALA A 122 -7.60 -11.31 -49.64
N ARG A 123 -8.32 -10.32 -49.10
CA ARG A 123 -8.71 -10.28 -47.67
C ARG A 123 -9.68 -11.40 -47.32
N LEU A 124 -10.69 -11.64 -48.16
CA LEU A 124 -11.67 -12.72 -47.96
C LEU A 124 -10.99 -14.10 -47.98
N LYS A 125 -10.05 -14.32 -48.89
CA LYS A 125 -9.26 -15.56 -48.94
C LYS A 125 -8.47 -15.74 -47.64
N SER A 126 -7.77 -14.70 -47.20
CA SER A 126 -6.99 -14.74 -45.96
C SER A 126 -7.86 -15.01 -44.72
N LEU A 127 -9.08 -14.46 -44.68
CA LEU A 127 -10.06 -14.71 -43.62
C LEU A 127 -10.53 -16.18 -43.63
N LYS A 128 -10.89 -16.70 -44.82
CA LYS A 128 -11.28 -18.11 -44.98
C LYS A 128 -10.15 -19.07 -44.59
N ASP A 129 -8.92 -18.74 -44.95
CA ASP A 129 -7.73 -19.54 -44.60
C ASP A 129 -7.40 -19.47 -43.10
N ALA A 130 -7.68 -18.35 -42.43
CA ALA A 130 -7.57 -18.24 -40.97
C ALA A 130 -8.64 -19.09 -40.26
N HIS A 131 -9.91 -18.98 -40.70
CA HIS A 131 -11.00 -19.78 -40.13
C HIS A 131 -10.81 -21.29 -40.36
N ARG A 132 -10.28 -21.68 -41.53
CA ARG A 132 -9.95 -23.08 -41.81
C ARG A 132 -8.83 -23.62 -40.91
N ARG A 133 -7.86 -22.77 -40.53
CA ARG A 133 -6.77 -23.15 -39.61
C ARG A 133 -7.23 -23.27 -38.15
N ASN A 134 -8.25 -22.49 -37.78
CA ASN A 134 -8.79 -22.43 -36.44
C ASN A 134 -10.30 -22.78 -36.43
N PRO A 135 -10.69 -24.02 -36.77
CA PRO A 135 -12.10 -24.40 -36.88
C PRO A 135 -12.82 -24.44 -35.53
N ASP A 136 -12.10 -24.70 -34.44
CA ASP A 136 -12.63 -24.77 -33.08
C ASP A 136 -12.61 -23.40 -32.36
N GLU A 137 -12.09 -22.36 -32.99
CA GLU A 137 -12.03 -21.01 -32.42
C GLU A 137 -13.41 -20.34 -32.53
N ILE A 138 -14.15 -20.37 -31.42
CA ILE A 138 -15.45 -19.68 -31.31
C ILE A 138 -15.18 -18.20 -31.07
N ALA A 139 -15.59 -17.36 -32.02
CA ALA A 139 -15.57 -15.91 -31.83
C ALA A 139 -16.61 -15.53 -30.78
N ILE A 140 -16.16 -15.16 -29.58
CA ILE A 140 -17.02 -14.59 -28.54
C ILE A 140 -17.29 -13.14 -28.91
N PRO A 141 -18.54 -12.75 -29.22
CA PRO A 141 -18.86 -11.37 -29.54
C PRO A 141 -18.59 -10.49 -28.32
N LEU A 142 -18.03 -9.30 -28.56
CA LEU A 142 -17.83 -8.30 -27.51
C LEU A 142 -19.14 -7.98 -26.76
N SER A 143 -20.27 -8.03 -27.47
CA SER A 143 -21.60 -7.86 -26.88
C SER A 143 -21.91 -8.85 -25.76
N LEU A 144 -21.34 -10.06 -25.77
CA LEU A 144 -21.61 -11.08 -24.76
C LEU A 144 -20.99 -10.71 -23.40
N GLU A 145 -19.81 -10.09 -23.40
CA GLU A 145 -19.18 -9.58 -22.17
C GLU A 145 -20.07 -8.52 -21.51
N PHE A 146 -20.47 -7.51 -22.29
CA PHE A 146 -21.34 -6.43 -21.81
C PHE A 146 -22.76 -6.88 -21.47
N GLN A 147 -23.28 -7.88 -22.19
CA GLN A 147 -24.57 -8.48 -21.87
C GLN A 147 -24.51 -9.19 -20.51
N LYS A 148 -23.47 -9.99 -20.25
CA LYS A 148 -23.28 -10.62 -18.93
C LYS A 148 -23.10 -9.59 -17.81
N MET A 149 -22.40 -8.49 -18.08
CA MET A 149 -22.28 -7.38 -17.13
C MET A 149 -23.65 -6.75 -16.83
N ASN A 150 -24.45 -6.44 -17.86
CA ASN A 150 -25.78 -5.87 -17.69
C ASN A 150 -26.76 -6.85 -17.01
N GLU A 151 -26.71 -8.13 -17.35
CA GLU A 151 -27.50 -9.17 -16.68
C GLU A 151 -27.12 -9.30 -15.19
N ALA A 152 -25.84 -9.13 -14.83
CA ALA A 152 -25.40 -9.10 -13.44
C ALA A 152 -25.81 -7.81 -12.69
N ILE A 153 -26.14 -6.73 -13.40
CA ILE A 153 -26.73 -5.52 -12.82
C ILE A 153 -28.21 -5.74 -12.52
N GLU A 154 -28.95 -6.33 -13.46
CA GLU A 154 -30.40 -6.50 -13.36
C GLU A 154 -30.84 -7.71 -12.53
N ASN A 155 -30.05 -8.79 -12.54
CA ASN A 155 -30.40 -10.04 -11.86
C ASN A 155 -29.62 -10.22 -10.55
N ILE A 156 -30.33 -10.04 -9.45
CA ILE A 156 -29.81 -10.21 -8.08
C ILE A 156 -29.22 -11.62 -7.90
N GLU A 157 -29.87 -12.69 -8.37
CA GLU A 157 -29.43 -14.09 -8.20
C GLU A 157 -28.12 -14.43 -8.92
N LEU A 158 -27.84 -13.77 -10.06
CA LEU A 158 -26.55 -13.89 -10.73
C LEU A 158 -25.45 -13.11 -10.00
N ALA A 159 -25.79 -11.94 -9.45
CA ALA A 159 -24.89 -11.18 -8.59
C ALA A 159 -24.60 -11.92 -7.27
N GLU A 160 -25.50 -12.79 -6.82
CA GLU A 160 -25.33 -13.59 -5.61
C GLU A 160 -24.20 -14.62 -5.71
N LYS A 161 -23.86 -15.11 -6.90
CA LYS A 161 -22.75 -16.05 -7.11
C LYS A 161 -21.36 -15.44 -6.90
N ASP A 162 -21.26 -14.11 -6.99
CA ASP A 162 -20.03 -13.33 -6.83
C ASP A 162 -20.00 -12.59 -5.48
N MET A 163 -20.78 -13.04 -4.49
CA MET A 163 -20.82 -12.39 -3.18
C MET A 163 -19.46 -12.34 -2.51
N ILE A 164 -19.14 -11.17 -1.96
CA ILE A 164 -18.00 -11.03 -1.06
C ILE A 164 -18.32 -11.77 0.23
N GLU A 165 -17.38 -12.59 0.67
CA GLU A 165 -17.52 -13.36 1.90
C GLU A 165 -17.41 -12.43 3.11
N PHE A 166 -18.48 -12.40 3.91
CA PHE A 166 -18.51 -11.85 5.25
C PHE A 166 -18.85 -12.97 6.22
N THR A 167 -18.34 -12.87 7.45
CA THR A 167 -18.83 -13.75 8.52
C THR A 167 -20.25 -13.32 8.90
N ASP A 168 -21.02 -14.24 9.49
CA ASP A 168 -22.38 -13.93 9.96
C ASP A 168 -22.36 -12.81 11.01
N GLU A 169 -21.34 -12.79 11.88
CA GLU A 169 -21.12 -11.77 12.91
C GLU A 169 -20.82 -10.37 12.32
N GLU A 170 -20.20 -10.30 11.13
CA GLU A 170 -19.93 -9.03 10.44
C GLU A 170 -21.20 -8.44 9.80
N GLY A 171 -22.26 -9.23 9.63
CA GLY A 171 -23.55 -8.76 9.14
C GLY A 171 -23.48 -8.09 7.76
N TYR A 172 -22.66 -8.63 6.85
CA TYR A 172 -22.37 -8.06 5.52
C TYR A 172 -21.76 -6.66 5.58
N GLY A 173 -20.83 -6.43 6.51
CA GLY A 173 -20.12 -5.16 6.66
C GLY A 173 -20.78 -4.15 7.59
N ARG A 174 -21.83 -4.57 8.32
CA ARG A 174 -22.52 -3.72 9.30
C ARG A 174 -21.78 -3.66 10.64
N PHE A 175 -21.09 -4.73 11.00
CA PHE A 175 -20.42 -4.88 12.27
C PHE A 175 -18.99 -5.39 12.07
N LEU A 176 -18.12 -5.07 13.03
CA LEU A 176 -16.78 -5.63 13.13
C LEU A 176 -16.80 -6.78 14.14
N ASP A 177 -16.25 -7.92 13.76
CA ASP A 177 -16.03 -9.03 14.69
C ASP A 177 -14.63 -8.91 15.31
N LEU A 178 -14.59 -8.41 16.55
CA LEU A 178 -13.34 -8.20 17.29
C LEU A 178 -13.08 -9.29 18.34
N HIS A 179 -13.86 -10.39 18.38
CA HIS A 179 -13.66 -11.45 19.39
C HIS A 179 -12.30 -12.14 19.24
N ILE A 180 -11.90 -12.47 18.01
CA ILE A 180 -10.59 -13.07 17.73
C ILE A 180 -9.45 -12.14 18.18
N LEU A 181 -9.65 -10.83 18.04
CA LEU A 181 -8.68 -9.81 18.43
C LEU A 181 -8.62 -9.64 19.95
N TYR A 182 -9.76 -9.72 20.63
CA TYR A 182 -9.84 -9.74 22.09
C TYR A 182 -9.08 -10.93 22.68
N ASP A 183 -9.26 -12.13 22.12
CA ASP A 183 -8.53 -13.33 22.56
C ASP A 183 -7.02 -13.18 22.36
N LYS A 184 -6.58 -12.53 21.28
CA LYS A 184 -5.17 -12.20 21.10
C LYS A 184 -4.70 -11.15 22.12
N TYR A 185 -5.50 -10.14 22.42
CA TYR A 185 -5.17 -9.06 23.37
C TYR A 185 -4.96 -9.58 24.79
N ILE A 186 -5.89 -10.39 25.32
CA ILE A 186 -5.82 -10.91 26.69
C ILE A 186 -4.58 -11.80 26.92
N ASN A 187 -4.05 -12.41 25.86
CA ASN A 187 -2.87 -13.26 25.88
C ASN A 187 -1.53 -12.47 25.86
N ILE A 188 -1.57 -11.15 25.71
CA ILE A 188 -0.36 -10.31 25.71
C ILE A 188 0.19 -10.22 27.13
N LYS A 189 1.50 -10.49 27.30
CA LYS A 189 2.13 -10.43 28.62
C LYS A 189 2.24 -8.98 29.09
N GLY A 190 1.70 -8.69 30.27
CA GLY A 190 1.84 -7.39 30.93
C GLY A 190 0.76 -6.36 30.58
N VAL A 191 -0.28 -6.73 29.80
CA VAL A 191 -1.45 -5.86 29.62
C VAL A 191 -2.45 -6.04 30.76
N LYS A 192 -3.24 -5.00 31.04
CA LYS A 192 -4.31 -5.05 32.03
C LYS A 192 -5.40 -5.98 31.53
N ARG A 193 -5.76 -6.99 32.33
CA ARG A 193 -6.93 -7.84 32.03
C ARG A 193 -8.20 -6.99 32.08
N MET A 194 -9.02 -7.13 31.06
CA MET A 194 -10.29 -6.42 30.91
C MET A 194 -11.31 -7.34 30.24
N ASP A 195 -12.59 -7.07 30.45
CA ASP A 195 -13.67 -7.77 29.77
C ASP A 195 -13.80 -7.25 28.32
N TYR A 196 -14.66 -7.90 27.53
CA TYR A 196 -14.83 -7.57 26.12
C TYR A 196 -15.35 -6.14 25.92
N LEU A 197 -16.28 -5.67 26.76
CA LEU A 197 -16.84 -4.32 26.65
C LEU A 197 -15.80 -3.23 26.94
N ALA A 198 -14.97 -3.41 27.98
CA ALA A 198 -13.87 -2.49 28.24
C ALA A 198 -12.80 -2.56 27.15
N PHE A 199 -12.57 -3.72 26.54
CA PHE A 199 -11.70 -3.83 25.37
C PHE A 199 -12.24 -3.02 24.19
N LEU A 200 -13.52 -3.15 23.84
CA LEU A 200 -14.15 -2.37 22.76
C LEU A 200 -14.08 -0.85 23.00
N SER A 201 -14.02 -0.42 24.26
CA SER A 201 -13.91 1.00 24.60
C SER A 201 -12.48 1.55 24.51
N ASN A 202 -11.47 0.66 24.48
CA ASN A 202 -10.06 1.02 24.70
C ASN A 202 -9.08 0.38 23.69
N PHE A 203 -9.54 -0.36 22.67
CA PHE A 203 -8.66 -1.11 21.77
C PHE A 203 -7.79 -0.21 20.88
N ASP A 204 -8.20 1.05 20.70
CA ASP A 204 -7.54 2.15 19.97
C ASP A 204 -6.59 2.99 20.86
N CYS A 205 -6.69 2.82 22.18
CA CYS A 205 -5.95 3.54 23.20
C CYS A 205 -4.57 2.91 23.47
N PHE A 206 -3.69 2.93 22.48
CA PHE A 206 -2.35 2.34 22.57
C PHE A 206 -1.39 3.06 23.54
N ALA A 207 -1.73 4.26 24.01
CA ALA A 207 -0.90 5.02 24.94
C ALA A 207 -0.80 4.36 26.32
N ASP A 208 -1.84 3.63 26.73
CA ASP A 208 -1.92 3.00 28.06
C ASP A 208 -1.17 1.67 28.14
N ILE A 209 -0.68 1.16 27.00
CA ILE A 209 -0.02 -0.14 26.92
C ILE A 209 1.43 -0.01 27.38
N PRO A 210 1.87 -0.78 28.41
CA PRO A 210 3.22 -0.68 28.93
C PRO A 210 4.30 -0.98 27.89
N MET A 211 5.43 -0.26 27.97
CA MET A 211 6.54 -0.42 27.02
C MET A 211 7.15 -1.84 27.04
N SER A 212 7.09 -2.52 28.20
CA SER A 212 7.47 -3.94 28.33
C SER A 212 6.62 -4.84 27.43
N SER A 213 5.31 -4.58 27.37
CA SER A 213 4.36 -5.28 26.50
C SER A 213 4.58 -4.90 25.03
N LYS A 214 4.81 -3.61 24.72
CA LYS A 214 5.07 -3.13 23.35
C LYS A 214 6.32 -3.77 22.70
N LYS A 215 7.31 -4.16 23.51
CA LYS A 215 8.51 -4.86 23.06
C LYS A 215 8.26 -6.33 22.69
N THR A 216 7.18 -6.94 23.15
CA THR A 216 6.90 -8.36 22.96
C THR A 216 6.54 -8.70 21.51
N GLY A 217 6.79 -9.94 21.10
CA GLY A 217 6.34 -10.47 19.80
C GLY A 217 4.82 -10.56 19.71
N SER A 218 4.16 -10.98 20.80
CA SER A 218 2.70 -11.15 20.87
C SER A 218 1.94 -9.85 20.63
N TYR A 219 2.46 -8.71 21.13
CA TYR A 219 1.84 -7.41 20.87
C TYR A 219 1.95 -6.99 19.41
N ARG A 220 3.11 -7.19 18.78
CA ARG A 220 3.29 -6.93 17.35
C ARG A 220 2.41 -7.82 16.48
N GLU A 221 2.24 -9.08 16.87
CA GLU A 221 1.33 -9.99 16.18
C GLU A 221 -0.12 -9.53 16.31
N TYR A 222 -0.57 -9.16 17.52
CA TYR A 222 -1.88 -8.56 17.75
C TYR A 222 -2.13 -7.34 16.85
N LEU A 223 -1.20 -6.37 16.84
CA LEU A 223 -1.33 -5.17 15.99
C LEU A 223 -1.35 -5.53 14.49
N SER A 224 -0.55 -6.51 14.07
CA SER A 224 -0.52 -6.94 12.67
C SER A 224 -1.86 -7.58 12.27
N THR A 225 -2.40 -8.47 13.12
CA THR A 225 -3.72 -9.09 12.90
C THR A 225 -4.84 -8.03 12.93
N LEU A 226 -4.80 -7.07 13.85
CA LEU A 226 -5.77 -5.98 13.93
C LEU A 226 -5.78 -5.12 12.67
N LYS A 227 -4.58 -4.67 12.24
CA LYS A 227 -4.42 -3.89 11.02
C LYS A 227 -4.89 -4.67 9.79
N GLU A 228 -4.49 -5.94 9.66
CA GLU A 228 -4.87 -6.79 8.53
C GLU A 228 -6.38 -7.02 8.48
N TYR A 229 -7.02 -7.24 9.64
CA TYR A 229 -8.47 -7.33 9.74
C TYR A 229 -9.15 -6.04 9.27
N PHE A 230 -8.69 -4.87 9.72
CA PHE A 230 -9.25 -3.59 9.27
C PHE A 230 -9.02 -3.32 7.79
N ILE A 231 -7.85 -3.64 7.24
CA ILE A 231 -7.57 -3.51 5.80
C ILE A 231 -8.53 -4.39 4.99
N THR A 232 -8.62 -5.68 5.33
CA THR A 232 -9.44 -6.64 4.60
C THR A 232 -10.93 -6.31 4.74
N PHE A 233 -11.37 -5.87 5.91
CA PHE A 233 -12.75 -5.45 6.14
C PHE A 233 -13.08 -4.15 5.39
N LEU A 234 -12.21 -3.14 5.38
CA LEU A 234 -12.41 -1.92 4.57
C LEU A 234 -12.40 -2.23 3.07
N ALA A 235 -11.53 -3.12 2.60
CA ALA A 235 -11.54 -3.55 1.21
C ALA A 235 -12.85 -4.25 0.83
N ARG A 236 -13.45 -5.01 1.75
CA ARG A 236 -14.75 -5.66 1.55
C ARG A 236 -15.95 -4.70 1.66
N THR A 237 -15.92 -3.71 2.55
CA THR A 237 -17.06 -2.80 2.78
C THR A 237 -17.03 -1.53 1.95
N ARG A 238 -15.84 -1.07 1.57
CA ARG A 238 -15.58 0.17 0.83
C ARG A 238 -14.48 -0.06 -0.22
N PRO A 239 -14.73 -0.88 -1.25
CA PRO A 239 -13.70 -1.26 -2.24
C PRO A 239 -13.17 -0.08 -3.08
N LEU A 240 -13.92 1.03 -3.12
CA LEU A 240 -13.55 2.25 -3.83
C LEU A 240 -12.66 3.19 -2.99
N LEU A 241 -12.46 2.89 -1.70
CA LEU A 241 -11.58 3.66 -0.83
C LEU A 241 -10.11 3.29 -1.09
N SER A 242 -9.29 4.29 -1.40
CA SER A 242 -7.83 4.13 -1.54
C SER A 242 -7.16 4.13 -0.17
N VAL A 243 -7.08 2.96 0.46
CA VAL A 243 -6.46 2.82 1.80
C VAL A 243 -4.96 3.18 1.76
N ASN A 244 -4.29 2.95 0.63
CA ASN A 244 -2.86 3.26 0.47
C ASN A 244 -2.58 4.76 0.54
N GLU A 245 -3.40 5.60 -0.12
CA GLU A 245 -3.25 7.06 -0.05
C GLU A 245 -3.41 7.60 1.38
N GLU A 246 -4.31 6.99 2.15
CA GLU A 246 -4.49 7.35 3.55
C GLU A 246 -3.29 6.91 4.40
N PHE A 247 -2.73 5.73 4.15
CA PHE A 247 -1.50 5.30 4.82
C PHE A 247 -0.29 6.17 4.48
N GLU A 248 -0.15 6.64 3.24
CA GLU A 248 0.93 7.56 2.86
C GLU A 248 0.84 8.89 3.62
N LYS A 249 -0.37 9.44 3.78
CA LYS A 249 -0.59 10.65 4.60
C LYS A 249 -0.21 10.40 6.06
N VAL A 250 -0.63 9.26 6.61
CA VAL A 250 -0.29 8.89 8.00
C VAL A 250 1.21 8.70 8.17
N ASP A 251 1.88 8.05 7.22
CA ASP A 251 3.34 7.84 7.26
C ASP A 251 4.07 9.19 7.26
N ALA A 252 3.65 10.15 6.42
CA ALA A 252 4.23 11.49 6.39
C ALA A 252 4.04 12.25 7.71
N GLU A 253 2.84 12.19 8.30
CA GLU A 253 2.58 12.80 9.62
C GLU A 253 3.31 12.09 10.76
N PHE A 254 3.38 10.77 10.70
CA PHE A 254 4.05 9.93 11.68
C PHE A 254 5.54 10.24 11.74
N ASP A 255 6.20 10.32 10.58
CA ASP A 255 7.64 10.58 10.53
C ASP A 255 7.98 11.93 11.17
N LYS A 256 7.18 12.97 10.90
CA LYS A 256 7.32 14.27 11.55
C LYS A 256 7.15 14.18 13.08
N LYS A 257 6.08 13.54 13.55
CA LYS A 257 5.81 13.40 15.00
C LYS A 257 6.83 12.50 15.70
N TRP A 258 7.38 11.52 15.00
CA TRP A 258 8.42 10.62 15.50
C TRP A 258 9.75 11.35 15.71
N GLU A 259 10.13 12.22 14.77
CA GLU A 259 11.31 13.09 14.89
C GLU A 259 11.17 14.11 16.02
N GLU A 260 9.98 14.69 16.17
CA GLU A 260 9.64 15.61 17.26
C GLU A 260 9.50 14.92 18.63
N GLY A 261 9.39 13.58 18.66
CA GLY A 261 9.23 12.80 19.89
C GLY A 261 7.88 12.98 20.59
N THR A 262 6.86 13.45 19.86
CA THR A 262 5.53 13.83 20.40
C THR A 262 4.51 12.70 20.36
N ILE A 263 4.89 11.49 19.93
CA ILE A 263 3.97 10.35 19.83
C ILE A 263 3.57 9.85 21.23
N PRO A 264 2.27 9.86 21.58
CA PRO A 264 1.78 9.38 22.87
C PRO A 264 2.17 7.92 23.13
N GLY A 265 2.63 7.62 24.35
CA GLY A 265 3.04 6.26 24.74
C GLY A 265 4.38 5.79 24.16
N TRP A 266 5.15 6.68 23.51
CA TRP A 266 6.46 6.38 22.91
C TRP A 266 7.60 7.31 23.34
N SER A 267 7.37 8.23 24.29
CA SER A 267 8.39 9.17 24.77
C SER A 267 9.62 8.44 25.35
N ARG A 268 10.82 8.91 24.96
CA ARG A 268 12.12 8.27 25.24
C ARG A 268 12.53 8.27 26.73
N ASP A 269 11.85 9.05 27.57
CA ASP A 269 12.42 9.48 28.85
C ASP A 269 12.22 8.54 30.05
N GLN A 270 11.46 7.44 29.94
CA GLN A 270 11.20 6.64 31.15
C GLN A 270 12.09 5.40 31.36
N HIS A 271 12.80 4.88 30.36
CA HIS A 271 13.42 3.54 30.52
C HIS A 271 14.84 3.36 29.96
N GLY A 272 15.44 4.37 29.31
CA GLY A 272 16.79 4.28 28.75
C GLY A 272 17.89 5.02 29.52
N ALA A 273 17.56 6.06 30.27
CA ALA A 273 18.56 6.98 30.82
C ALA A 273 19.49 6.35 31.88
N LEU A 274 19.09 5.24 32.52
CA LEU A 274 19.85 4.65 33.64
C LEU A 274 20.92 3.62 33.23
N ALA A 275 20.99 3.19 31.96
CA ALA A 275 21.91 2.14 31.52
C ALA A 275 23.03 2.59 30.57
N HIS A 276 22.99 3.83 30.07
CA HIS A 276 23.83 4.28 28.95
C HIS A 276 24.85 5.39 29.26
N SER A 277 24.91 5.91 30.49
CA SER A 277 25.85 6.99 30.82
C SER A 277 27.24 6.44 31.16
N GLY A 278 27.98 6.02 30.13
CA GLY A 278 29.43 6.10 30.21
C GLY A 278 29.84 7.57 30.37
N ALA A 279 30.85 7.85 31.19
CA ALA A 279 31.34 9.22 31.38
C ALA A 279 32.26 9.60 30.21
N TYR A 280 31.97 10.72 29.54
CA TYR A 280 32.87 11.26 28.52
C TYR A 280 34.22 11.59 29.14
N LEU A 281 35.30 11.23 28.45
CA LEU A 281 36.67 11.53 28.83
C LEU A 281 37.27 12.41 27.75
N ASP A 282 37.77 13.59 28.15
CA ASP A 282 38.52 14.43 27.23
C ASP A 282 39.92 13.83 27.01
N LEU A 283 40.22 13.52 25.75
CA LEU A 283 41.50 12.92 25.33
C LEU A 283 42.54 14.00 24.96
N SER A 284 42.17 15.28 24.97
CA SER A 284 43.08 16.39 24.63
C SER A 284 44.34 16.39 25.49
N SER A 285 44.19 16.03 26.77
CA SER A 285 45.24 16.11 27.80
C SER A 285 46.19 14.91 27.85
N PHE A 286 45.98 13.88 27.03
CA PHE A 286 46.80 12.65 27.03
C PHE A 286 47.67 12.59 25.78
N GLU A 287 48.98 12.40 25.94
CA GLU A 287 49.93 12.37 24.82
C GLU A 287 50.14 10.97 24.24
N THR A 288 49.97 9.93 25.07
CA THR A 288 50.15 8.53 24.67
C THR A 288 49.04 7.61 25.19
N ALA A 289 48.86 6.45 24.56
CA ALA A 289 47.95 5.41 25.05
C ALA A 289 48.37 4.87 26.44
N THR A 290 49.66 4.88 26.76
CA THR A 290 50.19 4.50 28.08
C THR A 290 49.74 5.44 29.20
N ASP A 291 49.52 6.73 28.91
CA ASP A 291 49.02 7.68 29.92
C ASP A 291 47.55 7.40 30.30
N LEU A 292 46.79 6.82 29.37
CA LEU A 292 45.41 6.40 29.60
C LEU A 292 45.33 5.12 30.46
N GLU A 293 46.35 4.26 30.43
CA GLU A 293 46.40 3.04 31.26
C GLU A 293 46.35 3.38 32.76
N ALA A 294 46.94 4.50 33.17
CA ALA A 294 46.96 4.98 34.56
C ALA A 294 45.57 5.34 35.10
N LEU A 295 44.57 5.57 34.24
CA LEU A 295 43.18 5.82 34.64
C LEU A 295 42.45 4.56 35.11
N GLY A 296 43.03 3.39 34.86
CA GLY A 296 42.47 2.12 35.29
C GLY A 296 41.34 1.60 34.42
N LEU A 297 41.04 0.32 34.63
CA LEU A 297 40.20 -0.49 33.75
C LEU A 297 38.74 -0.01 33.71
N ASP A 298 38.21 0.49 34.83
CA ASP A 298 36.83 0.97 34.95
C ASP A 298 36.61 2.32 34.28
N ARG A 299 37.57 3.24 34.37
CA ARG A 299 37.47 4.55 33.71
C ARG A 299 37.56 4.41 32.19
N LEU A 300 38.47 3.57 31.69
CA LEU A 300 38.60 3.26 30.26
C LEU A 300 37.36 2.53 29.72
N LYS A 301 36.79 1.60 30.51
CA LYS A 301 35.52 0.96 30.16
C LYS A 301 34.39 1.98 30.06
N SER A 302 34.27 2.89 31.03
CA SER A 302 33.24 3.93 31.04
C SER A 302 33.35 4.87 29.84
N ALA A 303 34.56 5.31 29.48
CA ALA A 303 34.80 6.15 28.31
C ALA A 303 34.55 5.43 26.98
N LEU A 304 34.99 4.17 26.84
CA LEU A 304 34.72 3.37 25.64
C LEU A 304 33.22 3.09 25.47
N VAL A 305 32.50 2.87 26.57
CA VAL A 305 31.04 2.72 26.56
C VAL A 305 30.35 4.04 26.19
N ALA A 306 30.84 5.18 26.68
CA ALA A 306 30.34 6.50 26.31
C ALA A 306 30.45 6.78 24.81
N LEU A 307 31.50 6.24 24.16
CA LEU A 307 31.74 6.34 22.72
C LEU A 307 31.12 5.19 21.89
N GLY A 308 30.41 4.24 22.51
CA GLY A 308 29.78 3.11 21.81
C GLY A 308 30.74 2.04 21.26
N LEU A 309 31.99 2.03 21.73
CA LEU A 309 33.06 1.15 21.25
C LEU A 309 33.15 -0.15 22.06
N LYS A 310 33.81 -1.16 21.47
CA LYS A 310 34.11 -2.43 22.16
C LYS A 310 35.02 -2.18 23.37
N CYS A 311 34.58 -2.63 24.55
CA CYS A 311 35.33 -2.53 25.80
C CYS A 311 36.01 -3.85 26.25
N GLY A 312 36.06 -4.87 25.39
CA GLY A 312 36.78 -6.13 25.65
C GLY A 312 38.30 -5.98 25.47
N GLY A 313 39.06 -6.90 26.08
CA GLY A 313 40.53 -6.94 25.97
C GLY A 313 41.28 -6.51 27.24
N THR A 314 42.60 -6.55 27.15
CA THR A 314 43.54 -6.10 28.20
C THR A 314 43.46 -4.59 28.43
N LEU A 315 43.99 -4.10 29.55
CA LEU A 315 44.01 -2.67 29.89
C LEU A 315 44.66 -1.83 28.78
N LYS A 316 45.79 -2.31 28.26
CA LYS A 316 46.53 -1.71 27.14
C LYS A 316 45.70 -1.63 25.86
N GLU A 317 45.05 -2.72 25.46
CA GLU A 317 44.18 -2.74 24.27
C GLU A 317 43.00 -1.76 24.36
N ARG A 318 42.47 -1.53 25.57
CA ARG A 318 41.40 -0.53 25.79
C ARG A 318 41.92 0.89 25.68
N ALA A 319 43.10 1.14 26.24
CA ALA A 319 43.76 2.44 26.18
C ALA A 319 44.14 2.81 24.75
N GLU A 320 44.73 1.88 23.98
CA GLU A 320 45.04 2.05 22.55
C GLU A 320 43.79 2.33 21.72
N ARG A 321 42.69 1.58 21.95
CA ARG A 321 41.42 1.77 21.24
C ARG A 321 40.75 3.10 21.55
N LEU A 322 40.81 3.55 22.80
CA LEU A 322 40.29 4.84 23.19
C LEU A 322 41.14 5.97 22.59
N PHE A 323 42.48 5.85 22.65
CA PHE A 323 43.41 6.82 22.07
C PHE A 323 43.28 6.94 20.55
N ALA A 324 43.00 5.84 19.84
CA ALA A 324 42.77 5.83 18.40
C ALA A 324 41.55 6.67 17.96
N THR A 325 40.68 7.06 18.89
CA THR A 325 39.55 7.97 18.61
C THR A 325 39.90 9.45 18.79
N LYS A 326 41.09 9.77 19.31
CA LYS A 326 41.56 11.15 19.48
C LYS A 326 41.73 11.81 18.12
N GLY A 327 40.91 12.84 17.86
CA GLY A 327 40.98 13.63 16.62
C GLY A 327 40.13 13.09 15.45
N HIS A 328 39.43 11.96 15.62
CA HIS A 328 38.51 11.40 14.62
C HIS A 328 37.06 11.68 15.00
N LYS A 329 36.19 11.95 14.01
CA LYS A 329 34.74 12.03 14.25
C LYS A 329 34.17 10.62 14.41
N LEU A 330 33.19 10.45 15.30
CA LEU A 330 32.52 9.15 15.52
C LEU A 330 31.94 8.53 14.23
N SER A 331 31.61 9.35 13.22
CA SER A 331 31.12 8.90 11.91
C SER A 331 32.19 8.24 11.03
N GLU A 332 33.47 8.46 11.31
CA GLU A 332 34.61 7.91 10.56
C GLU A 332 35.14 6.59 11.13
N ILE A 333 34.61 6.18 12.29
CA ILE A 333 35.00 4.94 12.95
C ILE A 333 34.34 3.75 12.25
N GLU A 334 35.14 2.76 11.85
CA GLU A 334 34.67 1.57 11.15
C GLU A 334 33.58 0.80 11.93
N LYS A 335 32.54 0.31 11.24
CA LYS A 335 31.45 -0.48 11.85
C LYS A 335 31.93 -1.68 12.66
N ALA A 336 33.11 -2.23 12.36
CA ALA A 336 33.71 -3.34 13.10
C ALA A 336 34.23 -2.94 14.49
N ALA A 337 34.54 -1.66 14.72
CA ALA A 337 35.01 -1.15 16.02
C ALA A 337 33.85 -0.84 17.00
N LEU A 338 32.64 -0.63 16.47
CA LEU A 338 31.42 -0.45 17.26
C LEU A 338 31.04 -1.74 18.00
N ALA A 339 30.43 -1.59 19.19
CA ALA A 339 29.98 -2.73 19.97
C ALA A 339 28.81 -3.46 19.29
N LYS A 340 28.75 -4.80 19.38
CA LYS A 340 27.59 -5.59 18.92
C LYS A 340 26.26 -5.11 19.54
N ARG A 341 26.33 -4.55 20.76
CA ARG A 341 25.18 -3.93 21.44
C ARG A 341 24.59 -2.76 20.66
N HIS A 342 25.42 -1.94 20.02
CA HIS A 342 24.98 -0.81 19.19
C HIS A 342 24.16 -1.29 17.98
N ASP A 343 24.56 -2.39 17.33
CA ASP A 343 23.79 -2.99 16.22
C ASP A 343 22.45 -3.60 16.70
N THR A 344 22.43 -4.25 17.88
CA THR A 344 21.17 -4.73 18.47
C THR A 344 20.24 -3.60 18.91
N ASP A 345 20.78 -2.50 19.44
CA ASP A 345 20.00 -1.34 19.89
C ASP A 345 19.38 -0.62 18.68
N GLN A 346 20.13 -0.49 17.57
CA GLN A 346 19.58 0.03 16.31
C GLN A 346 18.47 -0.86 15.74
N LYS A 347 18.66 -2.19 15.76
CA LYS A 347 17.62 -3.15 15.33
C LYS A 347 16.39 -3.09 16.23
N GLU A 348 16.57 -2.93 17.53
CA GLU A 348 15.46 -2.78 18.48
C GLU A 348 14.72 -1.46 18.24
N GLN A 349 15.43 -0.34 18.10
CA GLN A 349 14.81 0.95 17.76
C GLN A 349 14.04 0.90 16.44
N PHE A 350 14.57 0.22 15.42
CA PHE A 350 13.84 0.01 14.17
C PHE A 350 12.53 -0.76 14.40
N LYS A 351 12.57 -1.86 15.15
CA LYS A 351 11.37 -2.64 15.50
C LYS A 351 10.35 -1.84 16.29
N LEU A 352 10.81 -1.00 17.22
CA LEU A 352 9.96 -0.11 18.02
C LEU A 352 9.29 0.95 17.13
N ARG A 353 10.04 1.59 16.23
CA ARG A 353 9.49 2.53 15.24
C ARG A 353 8.43 1.86 14.38
N GLN A 354 8.67 0.64 13.90
CA GLN A 354 7.68 -0.11 13.11
C GLN A 354 6.42 -0.42 13.92
N THR A 355 6.56 -0.75 15.21
CA THR A 355 5.43 -1.01 16.10
C THR A 355 4.59 0.26 16.31
N ALA A 356 5.24 1.40 16.57
CA ALA A 356 4.57 2.69 16.70
C ALA A 356 3.84 3.11 15.41
N ARG A 357 4.44 2.82 14.25
CA ARG A 357 3.83 3.08 12.95
C ARG A 357 2.57 2.24 12.72
N LEU A 358 2.56 0.99 13.16
CA LEU A 358 1.35 0.15 13.10
C LEU A 358 0.23 0.72 13.98
N GLU A 359 0.54 1.18 15.20
CA GLU A 359 -0.43 1.85 16.07
C GLU A 359 -1.05 3.07 15.37
N ALA A 360 -0.23 3.92 14.74
CA ALA A 360 -0.71 5.09 14.01
C ALA A 360 -1.61 4.72 12.80
N HIS A 361 -1.27 3.67 12.06
CA HIS A 361 -2.11 3.17 10.96
C HIS A 361 -3.48 2.72 11.47
N ILE A 362 -3.51 1.96 12.57
CA ILE A 362 -4.76 1.44 13.14
C ILE A 362 -5.62 2.59 13.67
N GLN A 363 -5.05 3.57 14.36
CA GLN A 363 -5.78 4.75 14.84
C GLN A 363 -6.40 5.56 13.70
N ARG A 364 -5.71 5.65 12.54
CA ARG A 364 -6.31 6.28 11.36
C ARG A 364 -7.46 5.46 10.81
N GLN A 365 -7.32 4.14 10.77
CA GLN A 365 -8.35 3.25 10.22
C GLN A 365 -9.63 3.26 11.05
N ASP A 366 -9.51 3.42 12.36
CA ASP A 366 -10.64 3.47 13.27
C ASP A 366 -11.63 4.59 12.93
N ILE A 367 -11.15 5.70 12.37
CA ILE A 367 -12.00 6.82 11.90
C ILE A 367 -12.99 6.39 10.81
N PHE A 368 -12.72 5.29 10.10
CA PHE A 368 -13.60 4.80 9.05
C PHE A 368 -14.74 3.91 9.56
N PHE A 369 -14.70 3.47 10.81
CA PHE A 369 -15.73 2.66 11.46
C PHE A 369 -16.61 3.55 12.34
#